data_AF-A0A9X2MRC7-F1
#
_entry.id   AF-A0A9X2MRC7-F1
#
_cell.length_a   1.000
_cell.length_b   1.000
_cell.length_c   1.000
_cell.angle_alpha   90.00
_cell.angle_beta   90.00
_cell.angle_gamma   90.00
#
_symmetry.space_group_name_H-M   'P 1'
#
loop_
_entity.id
_entity.type
_entity.pdbx_description
1 polymer ?
#
loop_
_entity_poly.entity_id
_entity_poly.type
_entity_poly.pdbx_seq_one_letter_code
_entity_poly.pdbx_strand_id
1 'polypeptide(L)'
;MNSISLCMIVRNEEDSLGRCLASVREAVDEIVIVDTGSTDRTKEIAASFGAVIYDFEWIDDFAAARNYAFEQATKTFILWLDADDVLEAEDLRRLLALKAQELPYDSITMNYHLSFDTAGNPVYSLRRNRLVRRASGFRWHGPVHEYLAVSGRIHHSDVAVTHRKERAHTDRNLRIYLKRLDAGETFSPRDQYYFANELRDHARFEEAAEWYEKFLESGRGWVEDEIGACMKQADCFGRLRQPGRQIASLLRTLSYDVPRAEFCCQLGAVFLEQKRYAQAAYWFTQATLLEKPANLMSATDNAAWTWLPHLQLTVCYDRMGNRSKAIEHHKKAKSYNPSHPSILYNEKFFNRAKS
;
A
#
# COMPACT_ATOMS: atom_id res chain seq x y z
N MET A 1 20.81 -21.73 -13.27
CA MET A 1 19.81 -20.66 -13.49
C MET A 1 18.63 -20.95 -12.57
N ASN A 2 18.15 -19.97 -11.81
CA ASN A 2 17.02 -20.21 -10.90
C ASN A 2 15.76 -20.42 -11.73
N SER A 3 14.91 -21.37 -11.32
CA SER A 3 13.60 -21.59 -11.94
C SER A 3 12.50 -21.02 -11.05
N ILE A 4 11.46 -20.45 -11.67
CA ILE A 4 10.38 -19.71 -11.01
C ILE A 4 9.02 -20.26 -11.44
N SER A 5 8.20 -20.64 -10.45
CA SER A 5 6.77 -20.88 -10.60
C SER A 5 6.03 -19.58 -10.32
N LEU A 6 5.19 -19.11 -11.23
CA LEU A 6 4.19 -18.09 -10.94
C LEU A 6 2.95 -18.78 -10.35
N CYS A 7 2.57 -18.44 -9.12
CA CYS A 7 1.37 -18.95 -8.47
C CYS A 7 0.37 -17.80 -8.27
N MET A 8 -0.84 -17.95 -8.81
CA MET A 8 -1.90 -16.95 -8.69
C MET A 8 -3.21 -17.62 -8.31
N ILE A 9 -4.04 -16.90 -7.56
CA ILE A 9 -5.47 -17.21 -7.42
C ILE A 9 -6.26 -16.23 -8.29
N VAL A 10 -7.29 -16.71 -8.98
CA VAL A 10 -8.08 -15.88 -9.89
C VAL A 10 -9.57 -16.14 -9.71
N ARG A 11 -10.38 -15.12 -10.03
CA ARG A 11 -11.83 -15.25 -10.20
C ARG A 11 -12.37 -14.13 -11.08
N ASN A 12 -12.88 -14.49 -12.24
CA ASN A 12 -13.45 -13.56 -13.20
C ASN A 12 -12.49 -12.42 -13.57
N GLU A 13 -11.26 -12.71 -13.97
CA GLU A 13 -10.20 -11.74 -14.28
C GLU A 13 -9.90 -11.65 -15.78
N GLU A 14 -10.90 -11.80 -16.65
CA GLU A 14 -10.68 -11.79 -18.11
C GLU A 14 -10.10 -10.47 -18.65
N ASP A 15 -10.38 -9.35 -17.99
CA ASP A 15 -9.89 -8.01 -18.38
C ASP A 15 -8.39 -7.79 -18.04
N SER A 16 -7.91 -8.42 -16.97
CA SER A 16 -6.63 -8.10 -16.32
C SER A 16 -5.58 -9.20 -16.51
N LEU A 17 -5.99 -10.47 -16.44
CA LEU A 17 -5.10 -11.62 -16.36
C LEU A 17 -4.15 -11.72 -17.56
N GLY A 18 -4.65 -11.50 -18.77
CA GLY A 18 -3.83 -11.59 -19.98
C GLY A 18 -2.66 -10.60 -19.97
N ARG A 19 -2.89 -9.38 -19.48
CA ARG A 19 -1.85 -8.37 -19.32
C ARG A 19 -0.84 -8.75 -18.24
N CYS A 20 -1.31 -9.24 -17.09
CA CYS A 20 -0.44 -9.72 -16.01
C CYS A 20 0.51 -10.82 -16.52
N LEU A 21 -0.06 -11.89 -17.10
CA LEU A 21 0.71 -13.04 -17.58
C LEU A 21 1.70 -12.65 -18.69
N ALA A 22 1.29 -11.79 -19.63
CA ALA A 22 2.19 -11.28 -20.65
C ALA A 22 3.40 -10.52 -20.07
N SER A 23 3.19 -9.74 -19.01
CA SER A 23 4.25 -8.91 -18.41
C SER A 23 5.37 -9.71 -17.72
N VAL A 24 5.12 -10.97 -17.37
CA VAL A 24 6.06 -11.82 -16.63
C VAL A 24 6.49 -13.10 -17.35
N ARG A 25 5.90 -13.37 -18.52
CA ARG A 25 6.08 -14.63 -19.27
C ARG A 25 7.55 -14.99 -19.49
N GLU A 26 8.42 -14.01 -19.77
CA GLU A 26 9.84 -14.24 -20.02
C GLU A 26 10.64 -14.63 -18.77
N ALA A 27 10.15 -14.26 -17.58
CA ALA A 27 10.83 -14.50 -16.32
C ALA A 27 10.46 -15.82 -15.64
N VAL A 28 9.30 -16.41 -15.98
CA VAL A 28 8.72 -17.57 -15.28
C VAL A 28 8.86 -18.84 -16.11
N ASP A 29 9.07 -19.98 -15.43
CA ASP A 29 9.29 -21.29 -16.06
C ASP A 29 8.07 -22.23 -15.90
N GLU A 30 7.09 -21.79 -15.10
CA GLU A 30 5.82 -22.47 -14.84
C GLU A 30 4.79 -21.43 -14.41
N ILE A 31 3.55 -21.61 -14.86
CA ILE A 31 2.42 -20.77 -14.45
C ILE A 31 1.37 -21.71 -13.85
N VAL A 32 1.09 -21.52 -12.56
CA VAL A 32 0.07 -22.20 -11.78
C VAL A 32 -1.06 -21.21 -11.51
N ILE A 33 -2.25 -21.52 -12.01
CA ILE A 33 -3.46 -20.76 -11.75
C ILE A 33 -4.41 -21.61 -10.93
N VAL A 34 -4.81 -21.10 -9.76
CA VAL A 34 -5.91 -21.64 -8.98
C VAL A 34 -7.16 -20.78 -9.23
N ASP A 35 -8.13 -21.34 -9.93
CA ASP A 35 -9.39 -20.69 -10.23
C ASP A 35 -10.40 -20.95 -9.10
N THR A 36 -10.99 -19.88 -8.55
CA THR A 36 -11.92 -19.97 -7.41
C THR A 36 -13.39 -19.85 -7.81
N GLY A 37 -13.71 -20.25 -9.05
CA GLY A 37 -15.07 -20.26 -9.60
C GLY A 37 -15.34 -19.11 -10.57
N SER A 38 -14.46 -18.94 -11.55
CA SER A 38 -14.69 -18.04 -12.69
C SER A 38 -15.79 -18.57 -13.60
N THR A 39 -16.61 -17.65 -14.11
CA THR A 39 -17.70 -17.87 -15.07
C THR A 39 -17.47 -17.17 -16.40
N ASP A 40 -16.40 -16.38 -16.51
CA ASP A 40 -16.00 -15.65 -17.70
C ASP A 40 -14.84 -16.38 -18.43
N ARG A 41 -14.12 -15.68 -19.32
CA ARG A 41 -13.04 -16.28 -20.13
C ARG A 41 -11.70 -16.40 -19.40
N THR A 42 -11.64 -16.20 -18.08
CA THR A 42 -10.41 -16.27 -17.28
C THR A 42 -9.61 -17.55 -17.51
N LYS A 43 -10.27 -18.72 -17.48
CA LYS A 43 -9.61 -20.01 -17.67
C LYS A 43 -9.09 -20.19 -19.10
N GLU A 44 -9.83 -19.72 -20.11
CA GLU A 44 -9.37 -19.75 -21.50
C GLU A 44 -8.11 -18.89 -21.68
N ILE A 45 -8.09 -17.70 -21.09
CA ILE A 45 -6.95 -16.80 -21.13
C ILE A 45 -5.75 -17.46 -20.45
N ALA A 46 -5.89 -17.96 -19.23
CA ALA A 46 -4.82 -18.69 -18.53
C ALA A 46 -4.23 -19.83 -19.39
N ALA A 47 -5.10 -20.66 -19.98
CA ALA A 47 -4.69 -21.78 -20.83
C ALA A 47 -3.89 -21.33 -22.05
N SER A 48 -4.24 -20.19 -22.66
CA SER A 48 -3.51 -19.63 -23.81
C SER A 48 -2.05 -19.24 -23.50
N PHE A 49 -1.72 -19.01 -22.22
CA PHE A 49 -0.35 -18.77 -21.74
C PHE A 49 0.39 -20.04 -21.34
N GLY A 50 -0.24 -21.22 -21.50
CA GLY A 50 0.33 -22.50 -21.08
C GLY A 50 0.27 -22.73 -19.57
N ALA A 51 -0.65 -22.05 -18.87
CA ALA A 51 -0.83 -22.26 -17.45
C ALA A 51 -1.41 -23.64 -17.14
N VAL A 52 -0.98 -24.22 -16.01
CA VAL A 52 -1.65 -25.36 -15.39
C VAL A 52 -2.74 -24.80 -14.48
N ILE A 53 -3.98 -25.16 -14.75
CA ILE A 53 -5.16 -24.62 -14.07
C ILE A 53 -5.70 -25.68 -13.11
N TYR A 54 -5.94 -25.27 -11.87
CA TYR A 54 -6.58 -26.05 -10.83
C TYR A 54 -7.84 -25.34 -10.36
N ASP A 55 -8.93 -26.05 -10.14
CA ASP A 55 -10.14 -25.49 -9.55
C ASP A 55 -10.07 -25.63 -8.01
N PHE A 56 -10.51 -24.58 -7.30
CA PHE A 56 -10.63 -24.56 -5.83
C PHE A 56 -12.00 -23.99 -5.45
N GLU A 57 -12.77 -24.72 -4.65
CA GLU A 57 -14.07 -24.25 -4.17
C GLU A 57 -13.88 -23.02 -3.26
N TRP A 58 -14.56 -21.91 -3.56
CA TRP A 58 -14.45 -20.70 -2.76
C TRP A 58 -15.10 -20.88 -1.39
N ILE A 59 -14.29 -20.85 -0.33
CA ILE A 59 -14.71 -21.06 1.07
C ILE A 59 -14.57 -19.81 1.95
N ASP A 60 -14.58 -18.61 1.35
CA ASP A 60 -14.35 -17.33 2.05
C ASP A 60 -12.95 -17.21 2.71
N ASP A 61 -11.93 -17.90 2.15
CA ASP A 61 -10.55 -17.89 2.65
C ASP A 61 -9.54 -17.76 1.48
N PHE A 62 -8.93 -16.57 1.34
CA PHE A 62 -7.90 -16.33 0.33
C PHE A 62 -6.60 -17.10 0.63
N ALA A 63 -6.22 -17.23 1.90
CA ALA A 63 -5.00 -17.93 2.28
C ALA A 63 -5.08 -19.42 1.93
N ALA A 64 -6.25 -20.05 2.09
CA ALA A 64 -6.46 -21.45 1.70
C ALA A 64 -6.23 -21.64 0.19
N ALA A 65 -6.81 -20.78 -0.65
CA ALA A 65 -6.61 -20.84 -2.10
C ALA A 65 -5.14 -20.56 -2.50
N ARG A 66 -4.48 -19.58 -1.86
CA ARG A 66 -3.05 -19.29 -2.12
C ARG A 66 -2.13 -20.42 -1.68
N ASN A 67 -2.41 -21.05 -0.55
CA ASN A 67 -1.66 -22.21 -0.08
C ASN A 67 -1.81 -23.39 -1.03
N TYR A 68 -3.02 -23.65 -1.53
CA TYR A 68 -3.25 -24.66 -2.56
C TYR A 68 -2.45 -24.35 -3.84
N ALA A 69 -2.39 -23.09 -4.27
CA ALA A 69 -1.55 -22.67 -5.40
C ALA A 69 -0.05 -22.91 -5.16
N PHE A 70 0.45 -22.64 -3.95
CA PHE A 70 1.84 -22.87 -3.58
C PHE A 70 2.19 -24.36 -3.56
N GLU A 71 1.25 -25.22 -3.19
CA GLU A 71 1.42 -26.68 -3.17
C GLU A 71 1.60 -27.29 -4.58
N GLN A 72 1.07 -26.64 -5.62
CA GLN A 72 1.22 -27.10 -7.00
C GLN A 72 2.55 -26.65 -7.66
N ALA A 73 3.31 -25.75 -7.02
CA ALA A 73 4.54 -25.22 -7.59
C ALA A 73 5.66 -26.28 -7.64
N THR A 74 6.34 -26.39 -8.79
CA THR A 74 7.43 -27.37 -8.97
C THR A 74 8.83 -26.75 -9.01
N LYS A 75 8.96 -25.43 -9.21
CA LYS A 75 10.25 -24.77 -9.43
C LYS A 75 10.94 -24.38 -8.12
N THR A 76 12.17 -23.86 -8.23
CA THR A 76 13.00 -23.51 -7.05
C THR A 76 12.40 -22.36 -6.26
N PHE A 77 11.87 -21.35 -6.96
CA PHE A 77 11.22 -20.20 -6.37
C PHE A 77 9.76 -20.11 -6.79
N ILE A 78 8.94 -19.51 -5.91
CA ILE A 78 7.55 -19.16 -6.14
C ILE A 78 7.45 -17.64 -6.20
N LEU A 79 7.02 -17.12 -7.34
CA LEU A 79 6.54 -15.75 -7.51
C LEU A 79 5.02 -15.76 -7.33
N TRP A 80 4.46 -14.78 -6.65
CA TRP A 80 3.01 -14.60 -6.60
C TRP A 80 2.60 -13.19 -7.01
N LEU A 81 1.51 -13.12 -7.78
CA LEU A 81 0.94 -11.90 -8.31
C LEU A 81 -0.58 -11.97 -8.21
N ASP A 82 -1.22 -10.81 -8.06
CA ASP A 82 -2.65 -10.66 -8.27
C ASP A 82 -2.92 -10.44 -9.77
N ALA A 83 -4.12 -10.72 -10.28
CA ALA A 83 -4.38 -10.67 -11.72
C ALA A 83 -4.27 -9.26 -12.34
N ASP A 84 -4.34 -8.23 -11.51
CA ASP A 84 -4.16 -6.82 -11.88
C ASP A 84 -2.74 -6.30 -11.57
N ASP A 85 -1.81 -7.16 -11.17
CA ASP A 85 -0.39 -6.84 -11.07
C ASP A 85 0.31 -6.93 -12.43
N VAL A 86 1.27 -6.04 -12.69
CA VAL A 86 2.13 -6.09 -13.86
C VAL A 86 3.59 -5.78 -13.51
N LEU A 87 4.53 -6.34 -14.26
CA LEU A 87 5.91 -5.86 -14.28
C LEU A 87 6.09 -4.93 -15.48
N GLU A 88 6.56 -3.71 -15.22
CA GLU A 88 6.97 -2.81 -16.31
C GLU A 88 8.24 -3.35 -16.98
N ALA A 89 8.52 -2.94 -18.22
CA ALA A 89 9.62 -3.51 -19.02
C ALA A 89 11.00 -3.40 -18.35
N GLU A 90 11.23 -2.35 -17.55
CA GLU A 90 12.45 -2.21 -16.76
C GLU A 90 12.48 -3.18 -15.57
N ASP A 91 11.36 -3.39 -14.88
CA ASP A 91 11.26 -4.31 -13.75
C ASP A 91 11.33 -5.78 -14.19
N LEU A 92 10.80 -6.10 -15.38
CA LEU A 92 11.04 -7.39 -16.02
C LEU A 92 12.54 -7.63 -16.27
N ARG A 93 13.24 -6.63 -16.82
CA ARG A 93 14.70 -6.72 -17.03
C ARG A 93 15.46 -6.91 -15.71
N ARG A 94 15.07 -6.22 -14.65
CA ARG A 94 15.64 -6.41 -13.30
C ARG A 94 15.36 -7.81 -12.75
N LEU A 95 14.14 -8.33 -12.91
CA LEU A 95 13.80 -9.67 -12.48
C LEU A 95 14.60 -10.74 -13.24
N LEU A 96 14.78 -10.58 -14.56
CA LEU A 96 15.63 -11.47 -15.36
C LEU A 96 17.09 -11.43 -14.91
N ALA A 97 17.64 -10.24 -14.66
CA ALA A 97 18.99 -10.08 -14.13
C ALA A 97 19.16 -10.71 -12.74
N LEU A 98 18.13 -10.61 -11.88
CA LEU A 98 18.10 -11.24 -10.57
C LEU A 98 18.04 -12.77 -10.69
N LYS A 99 17.18 -13.30 -11.58
CA LYS A 99 17.04 -14.74 -11.86
C LYS A 99 18.35 -15.38 -12.32
N ALA A 100 19.18 -14.63 -13.04
CA ALA A 100 20.48 -15.08 -13.55
C ALA A 100 21.59 -15.18 -12.49
N GLN A 101 21.41 -14.55 -11.33
CA GLN A 101 22.39 -14.56 -10.23
C GLN A 101 22.24 -15.80 -9.35
N GLU A 102 23.24 -16.07 -8.52
CA GLU A 102 23.06 -16.97 -7.38
C GLU A 102 22.18 -16.27 -6.34
N LEU A 103 21.11 -16.93 -5.91
CA LEU A 103 20.18 -16.39 -4.93
C LEU A 103 20.28 -17.22 -3.65
N PRO A 104 21.14 -16.89 -2.67
CA PRO A 104 21.26 -17.60 -1.39
C PRO A 104 20.21 -17.14 -0.36
N TYR A 105 19.06 -16.66 -0.84
CA TYR A 105 17.99 -16.06 -0.04
C TYR A 105 16.78 -16.97 0.04
N ASP A 106 16.06 -16.89 1.15
CA ASP A 106 14.78 -17.60 1.35
C ASP A 106 13.61 -16.77 0.82
N SER A 107 13.72 -15.45 0.88
CA SER A 107 12.74 -14.52 0.34
C SER A 107 13.40 -13.31 -0.30
N ILE A 108 12.80 -12.85 -1.40
CA ILE A 108 13.13 -11.60 -2.03
C ILE A 108 11.88 -10.72 -2.03
N THR A 109 12.08 -9.54 -1.46
CA THR A 109 11.06 -8.51 -1.43
C THR A 109 11.19 -7.58 -2.63
N MET A 110 10.05 -7.08 -3.09
CA MET A 110 9.92 -6.19 -4.22
C MET A 110 9.05 -4.99 -3.84
N ASN A 111 9.30 -3.85 -4.47
CA ASN A 111 8.44 -2.69 -4.34
C ASN A 111 7.07 -3.00 -4.94
N TYR A 112 6.02 -2.42 -4.37
CA TYR A 112 4.65 -2.57 -4.82
C TYR A 112 4.02 -1.20 -4.99
N HIS A 113 3.86 -0.77 -6.23
CA HIS A 113 3.30 0.54 -6.58
C HIS A 113 1.77 0.43 -6.68
N LEU A 114 1.06 1.14 -5.80
CA LEU A 114 -0.40 1.05 -5.68
C LEU A 114 -1.13 2.12 -6.51
N SER A 115 -0.50 3.26 -6.73
CA SER A 115 -1.10 4.38 -7.46
C SER A 115 -0.01 5.31 -7.98
N PHE A 116 -0.36 6.09 -9.00
CA PHE A 116 0.52 7.00 -9.69
C PHE A 116 -0.08 8.40 -9.77
N ASP A 117 0.77 9.42 -9.80
CA ASP A 117 0.36 10.76 -10.13
C ASP A 117 0.19 10.92 -11.65
N THR A 118 -0.28 12.10 -12.08
CA THR A 118 -0.44 12.43 -13.52
C THR A 118 0.86 12.39 -14.33
N ALA A 119 2.02 12.41 -13.68
CA ALA A 119 3.33 12.30 -14.31
C ALA A 119 3.87 10.85 -14.32
N GLY A 120 3.11 9.89 -13.79
CA GLY A 120 3.49 8.48 -13.73
C GLY A 120 4.41 8.14 -12.56
N ASN A 121 4.55 9.00 -11.55
CA ASN A 121 5.35 8.70 -10.36
C ASN A 121 4.50 7.96 -9.32
N PRO A 122 5.04 6.91 -8.65
CA PRO A 122 4.32 6.23 -7.58
C PRO A 122 3.98 7.19 -6.42
N VAL A 123 2.69 7.31 -6.08
CA VAL A 123 2.22 8.12 -4.94
C VAL A 123 2.23 7.28 -3.67
N TYR A 124 1.61 6.10 -3.74
CA TYR A 124 1.59 5.12 -2.66
C TYR A 124 2.39 3.88 -3.07
N SER A 125 3.36 3.52 -2.24
CA SER A 125 4.10 2.27 -2.39
C SER A 125 4.34 1.59 -1.05
N LEU A 126 4.46 0.27 -1.10
CA LEU A 126 4.87 -0.58 0.02
C LEU A 126 5.80 -1.68 -0.51
N ARG A 127 6.38 -2.49 0.38
CA ARG A 127 7.24 -3.61 -0.01
C ARG A 127 6.63 -4.94 0.42
N ARG A 128 6.65 -5.94 -0.48
CA ARG A 128 6.09 -7.29 -0.22
C ARG A 128 7.14 -8.37 -0.46
N ASN A 129 7.07 -9.45 0.30
CA ASN A 129 7.72 -10.71 -0.06
C ASN A 129 7.04 -11.23 -1.33
N ARG A 130 7.71 -11.17 -2.48
CA ARG A 130 7.11 -11.52 -3.78
C ARG A 130 7.68 -12.80 -4.37
N LEU A 131 8.98 -13.02 -4.23
CA LEU A 131 9.66 -14.22 -4.72
C LEU A 131 10.24 -14.99 -3.53
N VAL A 132 9.75 -16.19 -3.27
CA VAL A 132 10.15 -17.01 -2.12
C VAL A 132 10.68 -18.36 -2.54
N ARG A 133 11.64 -18.91 -1.81
CA ARG A 133 12.16 -20.24 -2.08
C ARG A 133 11.12 -21.28 -1.69
N ARG A 134 10.74 -22.14 -2.64
CA ARG A 134 9.73 -23.19 -2.42
C ARG A 134 10.09 -24.10 -1.24
N ALA A 135 11.35 -24.52 -1.17
CA ALA A 135 11.84 -25.42 -0.12
C ALA A 135 11.74 -24.85 1.31
N SER A 136 11.57 -23.53 1.46
CA SER A 136 11.37 -22.90 2.77
C SER A 136 9.97 -23.12 3.33
N GLY A 137 9.01 -23.59 2.52
CA GLY A 137 7.70 -24.05 3.00
C GLY A 137 6.82 -22.97 3.63
N PHE A 138 7.00 -21.70 3.25
CA PHE A 138 6.20 -20.60 3.77
C PHE A 138 4.71 -20.77 3.43
N ARG A 139 3.85 -20.38 4.37
CA ARG A 139 2.39 -20.47 4.21
C ARG A 139 1.71 -19.13 4.41
N TRP A 140 0.59 -18.99 3.71
CA TRP A 140 -0.35 -17.88 3.84
C TRP A 140 -1.24 -18.08 5.06
N HIS A 141 -1.48 -17.01 5.79
CA HIS A 141 -2.31 -16.99 6.99
C HIS A 141 -3.31 -15.83 6.95
N GLY A 142 -4.50 -16.08 7.51
CA GLY A 142 -5.60 -15.12 7.58
C GLY A 142 -6.54 -15.24 6.37
N PRO A 143 -7.86 -15.38 6.58
CA PRO A 143 -8.80 -15.61 5.48
C PRO A 143 -9.00 -14.37 4.59
N VAL A 144 -8.73 -13.17 5.12
CA VAL A 144 -8.79 -11.87 4.43
C VAL A 144 -7.57 -11.06 4.86
N HIS A 145 -7.00 -10.28 3.92
CA HIS A 145 -5.73 -9.55 4.12
C HIS A 145 -4.61 -10.48 4.57
N GLU A 146 -4.57 -11.62 3.89
CA GLU A 146 -3.68 -12.73 4.12
C GLU A 146 -2.21 -12.28 4.05
N TYR A 147 -1.36 -12.92 4.84
CA TYR A 147 0.07 -12.65 4.82
C TYR A 147 0.85 -13.95 4.70
N LEU A 148 1.97 -13.86 3.99
CA LEU A 148 2.94 -14.93 3.90
C LEU A 148 3.88 -14.86 5.10
N ALA A 149 3.88 -15.89 5.94
CA ALA A 149 4.79 -15.98 7.08
C ALA A 149 6.20 -16.36 6.60
N VAL A 150 7.05 -15.35 6.42
CA VAL A 150 8.41 -15.48 5.90
C VAL A 150 9.43 -15.36 7.03
N SER A 151 10.50 -16.15 6.94
CA SER A 151 11.66 -16.10 7.82
C SER A 151 12.96 -16.41 7.04
N GLY A 152 14.11 -16.37 7.70
CA GLY A 152 15.39 -16.69 7.07
C GLY A 152 16.06 -15.49 6.41
N ARG A 153 16.84 -15.74 5.34
CA ARG A 153 17.64 -14.72 4.66
C ARG A 153 16.76 -13.96 3.67
N ILE A 154 16.49 -12.69 3.97
CA ILE A 154 15.66 -11.82 3.15
C ILE A 154 16.55 -10.88 2.35
N HIS A 155 16.30 -10.78 1.04
CA HIS A 155 16.90 -9.78 0.18
C HIS A 155 15.87 -8.72 -0.24
N HIS A 156 16.32 -7.46 -0.27
CA HIS A 156 15.52 -6.32 -0.68
C HIS A 156 15.92 -5.90 -2.09
N SER A 157 15.11 -6.27 -3.08
CA SER A 157 15.38 -5.93 -4.48
C SER A 157 14.70 -4.64 -4.88
N ASP A 158 15.26 -3.97 -5.89
CA ASP A 158 14.68 -2.78 -6.52
C ASP A 158 13.65 -3.10 -7.61
N VAL A 159 13.35 -4.38 -7.85
CA VAL A 159 12.26 -4.79 -8.73
C VAL A 159 10.95 -4.24 -8.18
N ALA A 160 10.12 -3.66 -9.04
CA ALA A 160 8.78 -3.23 -8.69
C ALA A 160 7.70 -4.09 -9.37
N VAL A 161 6.63 -4.35 -8.63
CA VAL A 161 5.35 -4.82 -9.14
C VAL A 161 4.39 -3.63 -9.13
N THR A 162 3.73 -3.38 -10.25
CA THR A 162 2.80 -2.27 -10.42
C THR A 162 1.36 -2.80 -10.40
N HIS A 163 0.55 -2.31 -9.46
CA HIS A 163 -0.87 -2.62 -9.40
C HIS A 163 -1.66 -1.74 -10.37
N ARG A 164 -2.34 -2.34 -11.34
CA ARG A 164 -3.20 -1.66 -12.32
C ARG A 164 -4.66 -2.03 -12.06
N LYS A 165 -5.17 -1.57 -10.93
CA LYS A 165 -6.57 -1.80 -10.55
C LYS A 165 -7.53 -1.17 -11.55
N GLU A 166 -8.35 -1.99 -12.18
CA GLU A 166 -9.41 -1.54 -13.09
C GLU A 166 -10.82 -1.62 -12.47
N ARG A 167 -10.94 -2.23 -11.28
CA ARG A 167 -12.24 -2.49 -10.63
C ARG A 167 -12.46 -1.62 -9.39
N ALA A 168 -13.71 -1.26 -9.17
CA ALA A 168 -14.14 -0.60 -7.94
C ALA A 168 -13.94 -1.52 -6.72
N HIS A 169 -13.75 -0.93 -5.55
CA HIS A 169 -13.79 -1.68 -4.30
C HIS A 169 -15.16 -2.35 -4.13
N THR A 170 -15.15 -3.61 -3.66
CA THR A 170 -16.36 -4.40 -3.40
C THR A 170 -16.49 -4.69 -1.92
N ASP A 171 -17.72 -4.87 -1.43
CA ASP A 171 -17.97 -5.21 -0.02
C ASP A 171 -17.57 -6.64 0.39
N ARG A 172 -16.96 -7.43 -0.50
CA ARG A 172 -16.66 -8.86 -0.27
C ARG A 172 -15.86 -9.08 1.01
N ASN A 173 -14.77 -8.33 1.20
CA ASN A 173 -13.91 -8.46 2.37
C ASN A 173 -14.65 -8.11 3.66
N LEU A 174 -15.38 -6.99 3.65
CA LEU A 174 -16.19 -6.57 4.79
C LEU A 174 -17.24 -7.63 5.18
N ARG A 175 -17.92 -8.23 4.19
CA ARG A 175 -18.91 -9.30 4.43
C ARG A 175 -18.28 -10.52 5.09
N ILE A 176 -17.08 -10.93 4.68
CA ILE A 176 -16.37 -12.04 5.30
C ILE A 176 -16.05 -11.72 6.76
N TYR A 177 -15.54 -10.53 7.07
CA TYR A 177 -15.31 -10.13 8.46
C TYR A 177 -16.60 -10.10 9.29
N LEU A 178 -17.69 -9.54 8.76
CA LEU A 178 -18.97 -9.51 9.47
C LEU A 178 -19.51 -10.92 9.75
N LYS A 179 -19.43 -11.84 8.78
CA LYS A 179 -19.80 -13.25 8.98
C LYS A 179 -18.98 -13.93 10.08
N ARG A 180 -17.67 -13.68 10.12
CA ARG A 180 -16.76 -14.20 11.16
C ARG A 180 -17.09 -13.61 12.54
N LEU A 181 -17.41 -12.31 12.59
CA LEU A 181 -17.81 -11.63 13.81
C LEU A 181 -19.15 -12.20 14.34
N ASP A 182 -20.14 -12.40 13.48
CA ASP A 182 -21.45 -12.98 13.81
C ASP A 182 -21.32 -14.44 14.28
N ALA A 183 -20.33 -15.18 13.77
CA ALA A 183 -19.99 -16.53 14.24
C ALA A 183 -19.29 -16.55 15.61
N GLY A 184 -19.00 -15.39 16.21
CA GLY A 184 -18.36 -15.27 17.52
C GLY A 184 -16.85 -15.53 17.49
N GLU A 185 -16.19 -15.41 16.33
CA GLU A 185 -14.75 -15.60 16.23
C GLU A 185 -13.98 -14.50 16.99
N THR A 186 -12.95 -14.90 17.75
CA THR A 186 -12.03 -13.94 18.35
C THR A 186 -11.04 -13.44 17.29
N PHE A 187 -11.07 -12.14 17.00
CA PHE A 187 -10.18 -11.53 16.03
C PHE A 187 -8.76 -11.36 16.59
N SER A 188 -7.76 -11.78 15.82
CA SER A 188 -6.35 -11.47 16.08
C SER A 188 -6.09 -9.96 15.96
N PRO A 189 -4.97 -9.42 16.49
CA PRO A 189 -4.62 -8.01 16.28
C PRO A 189 -4.61 -7.61 14.79
N ARG A 190 -4.14 -8.51 13.91
CA ARG A 190 -4.17 -8.30 12.46
C ARG A 190 -5.62 -8.22 11.94
N ASP A 191 -6.48 -9.14 12.34
CA ASP A 191 -7.90 -9.10 11.96
C ASP A 191 -8.57 -7.81 12.43
N GLN A 192 -8.30 -7.37 13.67
CA GLN A 192 -8.84 -6.11 14.21
C GLN A 192 -8.45 -4.91 13.37
N TYR A 193 -7.17 -4.79 13.04
CA TYR A 193 -6.65 -3.68 12.22
C TYR A 193 -7.22 -3.65 10.81
N TYR A 194 -7.28 -4.81 10.14
CA TYR A 194 -7.80 -4.89 8.77
C TYR A 194 -9.32 -4.80 8.71
N PHE A 195 -10.04 -5.31 9.72
CA PHE A 195 -11.47 -5.08 9.82
C PHE A 195 -11.78 -3.59 10.02
N ALA A 196 -11.00 -2.89 10.85
CA ALA A 196 -11.10 -1.42 10.98
C ALA A 196 -10.82 -0.70 9.66
N ASN A 197 -9.85 -1.17 8.86
CA ASN A 197 -9.60 -0.63 7.51
C ASN A 197 -10.84 -0.80 6.60
N GLU A 198 -11.44 -1.99 6.57
CA GLU A 198 -12.64 -2.26 5.77
C GLU A 198 -13.82 -1.39 6.23
N LEU A 199 -14.05 -1.24 7.54
CA LEU A 199 -15.09 -0.36 8.08
C LEU A 199 -14.87 1.11 7.65
N ARG A 200 -13.63 1.61 7.75
CA ARG A 200 -13.28 2.98 7.34
C ARG A 200 -13.52 3.17 5.84
N ASP A 201 -13.10 2.21 5.01
CA ASP A 201 -13.24 2.30 3.55
C ASP A 201 -14.71 2.27 3.11
N HIS A 202 -15.61 1.71 3.93
CA HIS A 202 -17.07 1.78 3.77
C HIS A 202 -17.72 2.92 4.57
N ALA A 203 -16.96 3.93 4.98
CA ALA A 203 -17.41 5.12 5.72
C ALA A 203 -18.10 4.85 7.08
N ARG A 204 -17.90 3.68 7.68
CA ARG A 204 -18.34 3.33 9.05
C ARG A 204 -17.32 3.83 10.07
N PHE A 205 -17.11 5.16 10.10
CA PHE A 205 -15.98 5.79 10.80
C PHE A 205 -15.98 5.59 12.33
N GLU A 206 -17.17 5.57 12.95
CA GLU A 206 -17.30 5.38 14.40
C GLU A 206 -16.83 3.97 14.80
N GLU A 207 -17.39 2.95 14.15
CA GLU A 207 -17.00 1.55 14.38
C GLU A 207 -15.54 1.28 14.01
N ALA A 208 -15.06 1.87 12.90
CA ALA A 208 -13.65 1.77 12.53
C ALA A 208 -12.74 2.32 13.63
N ALA A 209 -13.10 3.48 14.22
CA ALA A 209 -12.31 4.09 15.29
C ALA A 209 -12.28 3.23 16.57
N GLU A 210 -13.39 2.54 16.90
CA GLU A 210 -13.44 1.58 18.02
C GLU A 210 -12.56 0.36 17.77
N TRP A 211 -12.59 -0.21 16.56
CA TRP A 211 -11.75 -1.35 16.22
C TRP A 211 -10.26 -1.00 16.13
N TYR A 212 -9.91 0.21 15.68
CA TYR A 212 -8.54 0.71 15.82
C TYR A 212 -8.14 0.83 17.29
N GLU A 213 -9.01 1.30 18.17
CA GLU A 213 -8.71 1.37 19.60
C GLU A 213 -8.45 -0.02 20.19
N LYS A 214 -9.33 -1.00 19.92
CA LYS A 214 -9.13 -2.39 20.36
C LYS A 214 -7.79 -2.97 19.89
N PHE A 215 -7.42 -2.70 18.65
CA PHE A 215 -6.13 -3.09 18.10
C PHE A 215 -4.95 -2.44 18.86
N LEU A 216 -5.02 -1.12 19.06
CA LEU A 216 -3.97 -0.36 19.73
C LEU A 216 -3.83 -0.70 21.23
N GLU A 217 -4.94 -0.99 21.91
CA GLU A 217 -4.97 -1.46 23.31
C GLU A 217 -4.41 -2.89 23.45
N SER A 218 -4.45 -3.69 22.38
CA SER A 218 -3.93 -5.05 22.42
C SER A 218 -2.41 -5.12 22.70
N GLY A 219 -1.66 -4.05 22.38
CA GLY A 219 -0.20 -3.96 22.56
C GLY A 219 0.61 -5.04 21.85
N ARG A 220 -0.01 -5.74 20.90
CA ARG A 220 0.57 -6.88 20.15
C ARG A 220 0.66 -6.56 18.65
N GLY A 221 0.47 -5.30 18.28
CA GLY A 221 0.61 -4.85 16.90
C GLY A 221 2.08 -4.78 16.49
N TRP A 222 2.31 -4.80 15.18
CA TRP A 222 3.59 -4.36 14.66
C TRP A 222 3.63 -2.84 14.68
N VAL A 223 4.74 -2.23 15.09
CA VAL A 223 4.90 -0.78 15.28
C VAL A 223 4.39 0.04 14.09
N GLU A 224 4.64 -0.44 12.87
CA GLU A 224 4.16 0.21 11.64
C GLU A 224 2.62 0.20 11.52
N ASP A 225 1.97 -0.90 11.89
CA ASP A 225 0.52 -1.00 11.90
C ASP A 225 -0.09 -0.19 13.04
N GLU A 226 0.59 -0.08 14.19
CA GLU A 226 0.17 0.78 15.31
C GLU A 226 0.21 2.27 14.92
N ILE A 227 1.29 2.73 14.31
CA ILE A 227 1.39 4.09 13.76
C ILE A 227 0.31 4.30 12.69
N GLY A 228 0.14 3.34 11.77
CA GLY A 228 -0.88 3.37 10.75
C GLY A 228 -2.29 3.47 11.33
N ALA A 229 -2.60 2.68 12.36
CA ALA A 229 -3.89 2.67 13.04
C ALA A 229 -4.18 4.03 13.71
N CYS A 230 -3.21 4.61 14.41
CA CYS A 230 -3.32 5.95 14.99
C CYS A 230 -3.69 7.01 13.94
N MET A 231 -2.99 7.03 12.80
CA MET A 231 -3.25 7.98 11.71
C MET A 231 -4.63 7.76 11.07
N LYS A 232 -5.03 6.51 10.86
CA LYS A 232 -6.33 6.16 10.28
C LYS A 232 -7.49 6.44 11.23
N GLN A 233 -7.29 6.21 12.53
CA GLN A 233 -8.23 6.58 13.58
C GLN A 233 -8.39 8.10 13.65
N ALA A 234 -7.30 8.85 13.48
CA ALA A 234 -7.36 10.31 13.39
C ALA A 234 -8.19 10.79 12.17
N ASP A 235 -8.04 10.15 11.00
CA ASP A 235 -8.90 10.44 9.84
C ASP A 235 -10.38 10.18 10.15
N CYS A 236 -10.72 9.04 10.79
CA CYS A 236 -12.08 8.76 11.25
C CYS A 236 -12.61 9.89 12.15
N PHE A 237 -11.85 10.34 13.14
CA PHE A 237 -12.27 11.45 14.02
C PHE A 237 -12.36 12.79 13.30
N GLY A 238 -11.54 13.04 12.30
CA GLY A 238 -11.67 14.20 11.40
C GLY A 238 -13.01 14.19 10.67
N ARG A 239 -13.38 13.06 10.07
CA ARG A 239 -14.69 12.88 9.38
C ARG A 239 -15.88 13.03 10.32
N LEU A 240 -15.72 12.58 11.57
CA LEU A 240 -16.72 12.73 12.64
C LEU A 240 -16.72 14.12 13.29
N ARG A 241 -15.85 15.04 12.85
CA ARG A 241 -15.70 16.40 13.40
C ARG A 241 -15.35 16.42 14.90
N GLN A 242 -14.48 15.50 15.33
CA GLN A 242 -14.01 15.35 16.71
C GLN A 242 -12.52 15.75 16.82
N PRO A 243 -12.17 17.05 16.71
CA PRO A 243 -10.78 17.50 16.57
C PRO A 243 -9.89 17.17 17.78
N GLY A 244 -10.46 17.11 18.99
CA GLY A 244 -9.71 16.71 20.19
C GLY A 244 -9.21 15.27 20.11
N ARG A 245 -10.07 14.34 19.69
CA ARG A 245 -9.71 12.93 19.52
C ARG A 245 -8.80 12.73 18.30
N GLN A 246 -9.06 13.47 17.22
CA GLN A 246 -8.17 13.47 16.04
C GLN A 246 -6.72 13.82 16.42
N ILE A 247 -6.52 14.91 17.17
CA ILE A 247 -5.17 15.31 17.62
C ILE A 247 -4.59 14.27 18.58
N ALA A 248 -5.39 13.74 19.52
CA ALA A 248 -4.93 12.73 20.47
C ALA A 248 -4.44 11.45 19.76
N SER A 249 -5.18 10.94 18.77
CA SER A 249 -4.79 9.78 17.96
C SER A 249 -3.49 10.05 17.18
N LEU A 250 -3.32 11.24 16.60
CA LEU A 250 -2.06 11.62 15.95
C LEU A 250 -0.90 11.64 16.95
N LEU A 251 -1.06 12.30 18.10
CA LEU A 251 0.03 12.40 19.08
C LEU A 251 0.42 11.04 19.67
N ARG A 252 -0.49 10.07 19.71
CA ARG A 252 -0.19 8.69 20.11
C ARG A 252 0.86 8.04 19.21
N THR A 253 1.03 8.45 17.94
CA THR A 253 2.12 7.90 17.10
C THR A 253 3.50 8.13 17.73
N LEU A 254 3.66 9.21 18.51
CA LEU A 254 4.92 9.58 19.15
C LEU A 254 5.32 8.66 20.31
N SER A 255 4.41 7.82 20.82
CA SER A 255 4.76 6.78 21.79
C SER A 255 5.38 5.54 21.14
N TYR A 256 5.23 5.39 19.82
CA TYR A 256 5.69 4.21 19.09
C TYR A 256 7.03 4.45 18.38
N ASP A 257 7.23 5.66 17.83
CA ASP A 257 8.45 6.00 17.09
C ASP A 257 8.62 7.53 16.96
N VAL A 258 9.75 7.96 16.41
CA VAL A 258 9.99 9.36 16.04
C VAL A 258 9.01 9.83 14.95
N PRO A 259 8.72 11.15 14.87
CA PRO A 259 7.80 11.68 13.86
C PRO A 259 8.17 11.30 12.43
N ARG A 260 7.16 10.98 11.63
CA ARG A 260 7.26 10.77 10.18
C ARG A 260 6.64 11.92 9.42
N ALA A 261 7.00 12.08 8.15
CA ALA A 261 6.50 13.19 7.34
C ALA A 261 4.97 13.16 7.22
N GLU A 262 4.36 11.97 7.14
CA GLU A 262 2.90 11.81 7.07
C GLU A 262 2.21 12.29 8.34
N PHE A 263 2.72 11.94 9.52
CA PHE A 263 2.21 12.45 10.81
C PHE A 263 2.30 13.98 10.86
N CYS A 264 3.46 14.53 10.52
CA CYS A 264 3.70 15.97 10.51
C CYS A 264 2.75 16.70 9.53
N CYS A 265 2.50 16.11 8.35
CA CYS A 265 1.57 16.68 7.37
C CYS A 265 0.12 16.60 7.86
N GLN A 266 -0.32 15.48 8.44
CA GLN A 266 -1.69 15.33 8.95
C GLN A 266 -1.94 16.29 10.12
N LEU A 267 -1.03 16.36 11.09
CA LEU A 267 -1.17 17.27 12.23
C LEU A 267 -1.11 18.74 11.78
N GLY A 268 -0.24 19.07 10.82
CA GLY A 268 -0.21 20.38 10.18
C GLY A 268 -1.53 20.74 9.50
N ALA A 269 -2.15 19.80 8.80
CA ALA A 269 -3.44 19.98 8.14
C ALA A 269 -4.57 20.29 9.14
N VAL A 270 -4.61 19.58 10.28
CA VAL A 270 -5.59 19.86 11.36
C VAL A 270 -5.48 21.30 11.86
N PHE A 271 -4.25 21.79 12.09
CA PHE A 271 -4.06 23.18 12.51
C PHE A 271 -4.36 24.19 11.39
N LEU A 272 -4.08 23.84 10.13
CA LEU A 272 -4.38 24.67 8.98
C LEU A 272 -5.89 24.88 8.82
N GLU A 273 -6.70 23.82 8.95
CA GLU A 273 -8.17 23.88 8.93
C GLU A 273 -8.71 24.80 10.04
N GLN A 274 -8.07 24.79 11.21
CA GLN A 274 -8.37 25.68 12.33
C GLN A 274 -7.83 27.11 12.14
N LYS A 275 -7.23 27.44 10.99
CA LYS A 275 -6.57 28.74 10.68
C LYS A 275 -5.42 29.07 11.64
N ARG A 276 -4.84 28.08 12.31
CA ARG A 276 -3.69 28.23 13.22
C ARG A 276 -2.39 28.12 12.43
N TYR A 277 -2.17 29.09 11.53
CA TYR A 277 -1.14 29.03 10.50
C TYR A 277 0.29 28.86 11.04
N ALA A 278 0.62 29.45 12.19
CA ALA A 278 1.94 29.31 12.80
C ALA A 278 2.23 27.86 13.24
N GLN A 279 1.24 27.20 13.83
CA GLN A 279 1.37 25.80 14.26
C GLN A 279 1.36 24.84 13.08
N ALA A 280 0.50 25.11 12.08
CA ALA A 280 0.50 24.36 10.83
C ALA A 280 1.89 24.44 10.15
N ALA A 281 2.43 25.65 10.01
CA ALA A 281 3.75 25.86 9.43
C ALA A 281 4.87 25.16 10.20
N TYR A 282 4.80 25.13 11.54
CA TYR A 282 5.78 24.39 12.34
C TYR A 282 5.82 22.91 11.95
N TRP A 283 4.68 22.23 11.95
CA TRP A 283 4.62 20.80 11.64
C TRP A 283 4.94 20.48 10.19
N PHE A 284 4.47 21.29 9.23
CA PHE A 284 4.91 21.13 7.84
C PHE A 284 6.42 21.37 7.68
N THR A 285 7.02 22.27 8.44
CA THR A 285 8.50 22.45 8.43
C THR A 285 9.19 21.21 8.98
N GLN A 286 8.69 20.61 10.08
CA GLN A 286 9.26 19.36 10.59
C GLN A 286 9.25 18.25 9.52
N ALA A 287 8.16 18.10 8.76
CA ALA A 287 8.11 17.14 7.66
C ALA A 287 9.26 17.32 6.65
N THR A 288 9.68 18.56 6.38
CA THR A 288 10.76 18.86 5.41
C THR A 288 12.17 18.59 5.93
N LEU A 289 12.32 18.36 7.24
CA LEU A 289 13.61 18.09 7.89
C LEU A 289 13.83 16.58 8.12
N LEU A 290 12.82 15.75 7.88
CA LEU A 290 12.89 14.31 8.11
C LEU A 290 13.47 13.59 6.88
N GLU A 291 14.24 12.55 7.14
CA GLU A 291 14.72 11.63 6.11
C GLU A 291 13.80 10.41 6.02
N LYS A 292 13.44 10.02 4.80
CA LYS A 292 12.59 8.86 4.57
C LYS A 292 13.34 7.58 4.98
N PRO A 293 12.81 6.76 5.91
CA PRO A 293 13.48 5.53 6.30
C PRO A 293 13.65 4.58 5.11
N ALA A 294 14.85 3.99 4.98
CA ALA A 294 15.11 2.99 3.96
C ALA A 294 14.40 1.67 4.29
N ASN A 295 13.88 1.00 3.26
CA ASN A 295 13.33 -0.37 3.36
C ASN A 295 12.08 -0.55 4.25
N LEU A 296 11.25 0.49 4.40
CA LEU A 296 9.93 0.36 5.03
C LEU A 296 9.08 -0.72 4.32
N MET A 297 8.63 -1.70 5.10
CA MET A 297 7.70 -2.74 4.63
C MET A 297 6.24 -2.27 4.70
N SER A 298 5.98 -1.10 5.28
CA SER A 298 4.67 -0.47 5.37
C SER A 298 4.39 0.47 4.20
N ALA A 299 3.11 0.87 4.04
CA ALA A 299 2.72 1.82 3.01
C ALA A 299 3.23 3.23 3.34
N THR A 300 3.81 3.88 2.34
CA THR A 300 4.34 5.25 2.46
C THR A 300 3.63 6.19 1.49
N ASP A 301 3.37 7.43 1.94
CA ASP A 301 2.82 8.49 1.10
C ASP A 301 3.97 9.38 0.58
N ASN A 302 4.41 9.15 -0.65
CA ASN A 302 5.54 9.88 -1.21
C ASN A 302 5.31 11.39 -1.29
N ALA A 303 4.05 11.85 -1.35
CA ALA A 303 3.75 13.28 -1.37
C ALA A 303 4.18 13.96 -0.06
N ALA A 304 3.95 13.30 1.08
CA ALA A 304 4.30 13.82 2.40
C ALA A 304 5.81 14.05 2.57
N TRP A 305 6.63 13.22 1.90
CA TRP A 305 8.10 13.31 1.94
C TRP A 305 8.70 14.27 0.88
N THR A 306 7.87 14.87 0.02
CA THR A 306 8.35 15.66 -1.12
C THR A 306 7.64 17.01 -1.23
N TRP A 307 6.63 17.11 -2.09
CA TRP A 307 6.01 18.38 -2.46
C TRP A 307 4.92 18.84 -1.50
N LEU A 308 4.23 17.92 -0.81
CA LEU A 308 3.06 18.24 0.01
C LEU A 308 3.38 19.23 1.14
N PRO A 309 4.39 19.01 2.01
CA PRO A 309 4.67 19.96 3.09
C PRO A 309 5.06 21.34 2.56
N HIS A 310 5.81 21.42 1.45
CA HIS A 310 6.15 22.68 0.81
C HIS A 310 4.94 23.39 0.20
N LEU A 311 4.02 22.66 -0.41
CA LEU A 311 2.76 23.21 -0.91
C LEU A 311 1.95 23.82 0.24
N GLN A 312 1.86 23.14 1.39
CA GLN A 312 1.12 23.65 2.54
C GLN A 312 1.83 24.81 3.24
N LEU A 313 3.17 24.80 3.31
CA LEU A 313 3.97 25.93 3.81
C LEU A 313 3.77 27.18 2.96
N THR A 314 3.60 27.03 1.65
CA THR A 314 3.26 28.14 0.75
C THR A 314 1.98 28.85 1.22
N VAL A 315 0.94 28.08 1.54
CA VAL A 315 -0.34 28.61 2.04
C VAL A 315 -0.15 29.24 3.41
N CYS A 316 0.52 28.56 4.35
CA CYS A 316 0.70 29.06 5.71
C CYS A 316 1.45 30.39 5.74
N TYR A 317 2.56 30.50 5.00
CA TYR A 317 3.36 31.73 4.98
C TYR A 317 2.66 32.88 4.26
N ASP A 318 1.93 32.63 3.17
CA ASP A 318 1.13 33.66 2.51
C ASP A 318 0.04 34.22 3.44
N ARG A 319 -0.66 33.34 4.18
CA ARG A 319 -1.68 33.73 5.17
C ARG A 319 -1.11 34.48 6.37
N MET A 320 0.17 34.26 6.71
CA MET A 320 0.88 35.02 7.73
C MET A 320 1.54 36.31 7.19
N GLY A 321 1.34 36.65 5.90
CA GLY A 321 1.93 37.84 5.27
C GLY A 321 3.40 37.70 4.88
N ASN A 322 4.02 36.52 5.06
CA ASN A 322 5.41 36.28 4.68
C ASN A 322 5.50 35.77 3.23
N ARG A 323 5.30 36.69 2.29
CA ARG A 323 5.27 36.38 0.86
C ARG A 323 6.58 35.82 0.32
N SER A 324 7.73 36.26 0.84
CA SER A 324 9.04 35.76 0.42
C SER A 324 9.20 34.26 0.71
N LYS A 325 8.87 33.83 1.94
CA LYS A 325 8.91 32.41 2.30
C LYS A 325 7.87 31.58 1.55
N ALA A 326 6.69 32.14 1.31
CA ALA A 326 5.67 31.46 0.50
C ALA A 326 6.18 31.14 -0.91
N ILE A 327 6.83 32.10 -1.59
CA ILE A 327 7.42 31.90 -2.92
C ILE A 327 8.57 30.88 -2.89
N GLU A 328 9.40 30.89 -1.85
CA GLU A 328 10.49 29.93 -1.69
C GLU A 328 9.95 28.48 -1.62
N HIS A 329 8.96 28.24 -0.76
CA HIS A 329 8.36 26.92 -0.64
C HIS A 329 7.57 26.52 -1.89
N HIS A 330 6.93 27.46 -2.58
CA HIS A 330 6.27 27.18 -3.86
C HIS A 330 7.27 26.65 -4.90
N LYS A 331 8.46 27.27 -5.00
CA LYS A 331 9.52 26.78 -5.90
C LYS A 331 9.99 25.37 -5.54
N LYS A 332 10.14 25.06 -4.25
CA LYS A 332 10.50 23.72 -3.76
C LYS A 332 9.41 22.69 -4.08
N ALA A 333 8.15 23.02 -3.84
CA ALA A 333 7.03 22.14 -4.22
C ALA A 333 7.03 21.86 -5.73
N LYS A 334 7.25 22.90 -6.55
CA LYS A 334 7.31 22.81 -8.01
C LYS A 334 8.48 21.97 -8.53
N SER A 335 9.64 21.98 -7.87
CA SER A 335 10.78 21.14 -8.30
C SER A 335 10.50 19.64 -8.13
N TYR A 336 9.61 19.28 -7.20
CA TYR A 336 9.19 17.89 -7.00
C TYR A 336 8.01 17.50 -7.89
N ASN A 337 6.97 18.35 -8.02
CA ASN A 337 5.78 18.03 -8.81
C ASN A 337 5.28 19.24 -9.62
N PRO A 338 5.90 19.55 -10.77
CA PRO A 338 5.58 20.77 -11.53
C PRO A 338 4.20 20.76 -12.19
N SER A 339 3.59 19.59 -12.39
CA SER A 339 2.29 19.43 -13.05
C SER A 339 1.09 19.44 -12.08
N HIS A 340 1.32 19.40 -10.77
CA HIS A 340 0.23 19.36 -9.79
C HIS A 340 -0.71 20.59 -9.92
N PRO A 341 -2.05 20.41 -9.95
CA PRO A 341 -2.99 21.51 -10.17
C PRO A 341 -2.82 22.69 -9.20
N SER A 342 -2.61 22.42 -7.91
CA SER A 342 -2.38 23.47 -6.91
C SER A 342 -1.06 24.23 -7.12
N ILE A 343 -0.03 23.58 -7.65
CA ILE A 343 1.25 24.23 -7.97
C ILE A 343 1.06 25.15 -9.19
N LEU A 344 0.37 24.68 -10.23
CA LEU A 344 0.02 25.50 -11.40
C LEU A 344 -0.86 26.70 -11.02
N TYR A 345 -1.78 26.51 -10.08
CA TYR A 345 -2.61 27.59 -9.54
C TYR A 345 -1.76 28.63 -8.80
N ASN A 346 -0.90 28.18 -7.87
CA ASN A 346 -0.01 29.06 -7.11
C ASN A 346 0.94 29.85 -8.01
N GLU A 347 1.44 29.24 -9.08
CA GLU A 347 2.29 29.91 -10.08
C GLU A 347 1.57 31.12 -10.69
N LYS A 348 0.30 30.94 -11.12
CA LYS A 348 -0.53 32.03 -11.64
C LYS A 348 -0.79 33.10 -10.58
N PHE A 349 -1.08 32.69 -9.35
CA PHE A 349 -1.31 33.60 -8.22
C PHE A 349 -0.10 34.49 -7.91
N PHE A 350 1.10 33.91 -7.82
CA PHE A 350 2.32 34.69 -7.53
C PHE A 350 2.75 35.58 -8.69
N ASN A 351 2.48 35.19 -9.94
CA ASN A 351 2.81 36.00 -11.12
C ASN A 351 1.85 37.19 -11.31
N ARG A 352 0.55 37.04 -11.00
CA ARG A 352 -0.44 38.14 -11.07
C ARG A 352 -0.24 39.25 -10.05
N ALA A 353 0.47 38.98 -8.96
CA ALA A 353 0.76 39.98 -7.94
C ALA A 353 2.17 40.59 -8.10
N LYS A 354 2.82 40.37 -9.25
CA LYS A 354 4.02 41.10 -9.70
C LYS A 354 3.70 42.18 -10.76
N SER A 355 2.54 42.06 -11.42
CA SER A 355 1.90 43.10 -12.24
C SER A 355 1.05 44.00 -11.36
#